data_AF-A0A7S4QF32-F1
#
_entry.id   AF-A0A7S4QF32-F1
#
_cell.length_a   1.000
_cell.length_b   1.000
_cell.length_c   1.000
_cell.angle_alpha   90.00
_cell.angle_beta   90.00
_cell.angle_gamma   90.00
#
_symmetry.space_group_name_H-M   'P 1'
#
loop_
_entity.id
_entity.type
_entity.pdbx_description
1 polymer ?
#
loop_
_entity_poly.entity_id
_entity_poly.type
_entity_poly.pdbx_seq_one_letter_code
_entity_poly.pdbx_strand_id
1 'polypeptide(L)'
;IRSKLAGTQSLSTCVVPSLLELVASNLPDVKQRREDVLNQKRFMLAQLLRRTEDILQHAQRSDWESVEVLEQARQAEIAACFANANEEDSPLVAEALATLIHMNDQISQLVRTAKAEVVQSQRSREAQKSVAHQYRDGF
;
A
#
# COMPACT_ATOMS: atom_id res chain seq x y z
N ILE A 1 -49.34 -40.34 55.05
CA ILE A 1 -47.95 -40.18 55.55
C ILE A 1 -47.22 -39.29 54.55
N ARG A 2 -46.62 -38.21 55.04
CA ARG A 2 -46.03 -37.07 54.32
C ARG A 2 -44.50 -37.20 54.33
N SER A 3 -43.82 -36.50 53.41
CA SER A 3 -42.39 -36.08 53.43
C SER A 3 -41.36 -37.13 52.98
N LYS A 4 -40.23 -36.83 52.32
CA LYS A 4 -39.57 -35.55 51.93
C LYS A 4 -38.37 -35.91 50.99
N LEU A 5 -38.09 -35.03 50.02
CA LEU A 5 -36.78 -34.50 49.51
C LEU A 5 -35.62 -35.50 49.27
N ALA A 6 -34.82 -35.40 48.19
CA ALA A 6 -34.14 -34.19 47.76
C ALA A 6 -33.65 -34.31 46.30
N GLY A 7 -33.85 -33.24 45.53
CA GLY A 7 -33.09 -32.99 44.31
C GLY A 7 -31.74 -32.39 44.66
N THR A 8 -30.68 -32.91 44.06
CA THR A 8 -29.34 -32.31 44.08
C THR A 8 -29.27 -31.29 42.95
N GLN A 9 -29.52 -30.03 43.28
CA GLN A 9 -29.16 -28.91 42.41
C GLN A 9 -27.63 -28.78 42.43
N SER A 10 -27.01 -29.01 41.27
CA SER A 10 -25.61 -28.68 41.02
C SER A 10 -25.46 -27.16 41.04
N LEU A 11 -24.94 -26.64 42.15
CA LEU A 11 -24.63 -25.22 42.29
C LEU A 11 -23.48 -24.90 41.34
N SER A 12 -23.78 -24.10 40.30
CA SER A 12 -22.79 -23.52 39.40
C SER A 12 -21.95 -22.53 40.19
N THR A 13 -20.77 -22.97 40.63
CA THR A 13 -19.79 -22.13 41.31
C THR A 13 -19.25 -21.11 40.31
N CYS A 14 -19.56 -19.83 40.51
CA CYS A 14 -18.99 -18.74 39.73
C CYS A 14 -17.54 -18.54 40.20
N VAL A 15 -16.58 -19.19 39.53
CA VAL A 15 -15.15 -19.02 39.80
C VAL A 15 -14.74 -17.67 39.22
N VAL A 16 -14.41 -16.71 40.08
CA VAL A 16 -13.86 -15.42 39.65
C VAL A 16 -12.38 -15.64 39.35
N PRO A 17 -11.94 -15.50 38.09
CA PRO A 17 -10.55 -15.78 37.73
C PRO A 17 -9.60 -14.80 38.43
N SER A 18 -8.43 -15.30 38.83
CA SER A 18 -7.42 -14.43 39.46
C SER A 18 -6.87 -13.43 38.44
N LEU A 19 -6.33 -12.30 38.92
CA LEU A 19 -5.68 -11.31 38.06
C LEU A 19 -4.56 -11.95 37.20
N LEU A 20 -3.82 -12.91 37.75
CA LEU A 20 -2.77 -13.61 37.02
C LEU A 20 -3.33 -14.52 35.92
N GLU A 21 -4.45 -15.19 36.16
CA GLU A 21 -5.13 -15.99 35.13
C GLU A 21 -5.73 -15.12 34.05
N LEU A 22 -6.36 -14.00 34.41
CA LEU A 22 -6.92 -13.05 33.46
C LEU A 22 -5.80 -12.43 32.60
N VAL A 23 -4.68 -12.06 33.20
CA VAL A 23 -3.51 -11.56 32.46
C VAL A 23 -2.93 -12.65 31.55
N ALA A 24 -2.77 -13.88 32.06
CA ALA A 24 -2.27 -15.02 31.27
C ALA A 24 -3.19 -15.39 30.10
N SER A 25 -4.51 -15.25 30.24
CA SER A 25 -5.46 -15.46 29.14
C SER A 25 -5.48 -14.31 28.14
N ASN A 26 -5.14 -13.08 28.56
CA ASN A 26 -5.05 -11.92 27.66
C ASN A 26 -3.70 -11.84 26.93
N LEU A 27 -2.60 -12.38 27.47
CA LEU A 27 -1.29 -12.39 26.81
C LEU A 27 -1.29 -13.03 25.40
N PRO A 28 -1.89 -14.22 25.17
CA PRO A 28 -1.98 -14.79 23.83
C PRO A 28 -2.84 -13.94 22.90
N ASP A 29 -3.90 -13.30 23.40
CA ASP A 29 -4.77 -12.39 22.64
C ASP A 29 -4.05 -11.09 22.22
N VAL A 30 -3.15 -10.56 23.07
CA VAL A 30 -2.32 -9.40 22.71
C VAL A 30 -1.21 -9.78 21.71
N LYS A 31 -0.55 -10.93 21.90
CA LYS A 31 0.48 -11.42 20.96
C LYS A 31 -0.10 -11.75 19.59
N GLN A 32 -1.26 -12.41 19.55
CA GLN A 32 -1.93 -12.75 18.30
C GLN A 32 -2.35 -11.49 17.54
N ARG A 33 -2.97 -10.51 18.22
CA ARG A 33 -3.33 -9.23 17.58
C ARG A 33 -2.13 -8.50 16.99
N ARG A 34 -0.99 -8.49 17.68
CA ARG A 34 0.24 -7.88 17.15
C ARG A 34 0.72 -8.60 15.88
N GLU A 35 0.72 -9.93 15.87
CA GLU A 35 1.11 -10.69 14.68
C GLU A 35 0.13 -10.50 13.51
N ASP A 36 -1.18 -10.42 13.79
CA ASP A 36 -2.20 -10.14 12.78
C ASP A 36 -2.00 -8.75 12.14
N VAL A 37 -1.66 -7.74 12.95
CA VAL A 37 -1.33 -6.38 12.47
C VAL A 37 -0.07 -6.40 11.60
N LEU A 38 0.98 -7.11 12.04
CA LEU A 38 2.21 -7.25 11.25
C LEU A 38 1.97 -7.96 9.93
N ASN A 39 1.18 -9.04 9.93
CA ASN A 39 0.81 -9.77 8.70
C ASN A 39 -0.02 -8.92 7.76
N GLN A 40 -0.98 -8.16 8.29
CA GLN A 40 -1.75 -7.21 7.50
C GLN A 40 -0.82 -6.16 6.85
N LYS A 41 0.13 -5.60 7.60
CA LYS A 41 1.10 -4.63 7.08
C LYS A 41 1.98 -5.23 5.97
N ARG A 42 2.51 -6.44 6.17
CA ARG A 42 3.29 -7.18 5.16
C ARG A 42 2.48 -7.40 3.89
N PHE A 43 1.21 -7.79 4.02
CA PHE A 43 0.31 -8.01 2.90
C PHE A 43 0.03 -6.72 2.11
N MET A 44 -0.21 -5.61 2.80
CA MET A 44 -0.42 -4.30 2.16
C MET A 44 0.84 -3.82 1.43
N LEU A 45 2.03 -3.99 2.01
CA LEU A 45 3.30 -3.66 1.36
C LEU A 45 3.54 -4.53 0.12
N ALA A 46 3.23 -5.81 0.18
CA ALA A 46 3.35 -6.70 -0.98
C ALA A 46 2.43 -6.29 -2.14
N GLN A 47 1.19 -5.86 -1.85
CA GLN A 47 0.29 -5.31 -2.85
C GLN A 47 0.85 -4.01 -3.45
N LEU A 48 1.33 -3.11 -2.60
CA LEU A 48 1.89 -1.84 -3.02
C LEU A 48 3.13 -2.02 -3.90
N LEU A 49 4.00 -2.97 -3.56
CA LEU A 49 5.17 -3.35 -4.37
C LEU A 49 4.74 -3.81 -5.75
N ARG A 50 3.80 -4.76 -5.82
CA ARG A 50 3.28 -5.28 -7.09
C ARG A 50 2.68 -4.18 -7.96
N ARG A 51 1.86 -3.31 -7.37
CA ARG A 51 1.27 -2.18 -8.12
C ARG A 51 2.33 -1.20 -8.62
N THR A 52 3.35 -0.92 -7.80
CA THR A 52 4.44 -0.04 -8.22
C THR A 52 5.24 -0.66 -9.36
N GLU A 53 5.45 -1.98 -9.35
CA GLU A 53 6.05 -2.72 -10.46
C GLU A 53 5.19 -2.67 -11.72
N ASP A 54 3.88 -2.87 -11.61
CA ASP A 54 2.95 -2.74 -12.75
C ASP A 54 3.05 -1.33 -13.38
N ILE A 55 3.05 -0.26 -12.57
CA ILE A 55 3.24 1.12 -13.05
C ILE A 55 4.57 1.27 -13.77
N LEU A 56 5.66 0.74 -13.20
CA LEU A 56 6.97 0.80 -13.83
C LEU A 56 6.97 0.10 -15.20
N GLN A 57 6.34 -1.06 -15.32
CA GLN A 57 6.22 -1.77 -16.59
C GLN A 57 5.42 -0.98 -17.64
N HIS A 58 4.31 -0.34 -17.24
CA HIS A 58 3.53 0.51 -18.15
C HIS A 58 4.31 1.77 -18.56
N ALA A 59 5.02 2.41 -17.61
CA ALA A 59 5.85 3.57 -17.90
C ALA A 59 6.99 3.23 -18.88
N GLN A 60 7.63 2.06 -18.74
CA GLN A 60 8.65 1.58 -19.68
C GLN A 60 8.10 1.37 -21.10
N ARG A 61 6.80 1.07 -21.22
CA ARG A 61 6.10 0.90 -22.51
C ARG A 61 5.46 2.20 -23.02
N SER A 62 5.66 3.33 -22.32
CA SER A 62 4.99 4.60 -22.61
C SER A 62 3.46 4.53 -22.60
N ASP A 63 2.89 3.59 -21.84
CA ASP A 63 1.45 3.45 -21.65
C ASP A 63 0.98 4.37 -20.51
N TRP A 64 0.95 5.67 -20.80
CA TRP A 64 0.70 6.72 -19.80
C TRP A 64 -0.74 6.72 -19.27
N GLU A 65 -1.71 6.22 -20.04
CA GLU A 65 -3.09 6.07 -19.61
C GLU A 65 -3.20 5.05 -18.47
N SER A 66 -2.60 3.87 -18.66
CA SER A 66 -2.54 2.86 -17.60
C SER A 66 -1.74 3.33 -16.38
N VAL A 67 -0.64 4.08 -16.59
CA VAL A 67 0.14 4.68 -15.49
C VAL A 67 -0.73 5.60 -14.63
N GLU A 68 -1.54 6.46 -15.24
CA GLU A 68 -2.41 7.39 -14.50
C GLU A 68 -3.46 6.63 -13.67
N VAL A 69 -4.14 5.65 -14.27
CA VAL A 69 -5.16 4.85 -13.58
C VAL A 69 -4.56 4.07 -12.41
N LEU A 70 -3.41 3.43 -12.62
CA LEU A 70 -2.74 2.65 -11.60
C LEU A 70 -2.18 3.53 -10.47
N GLU A 71 -1.68 4.72 -10.79
CA GLU A 71 -1.16 5.66 -9.79
C GLU A 71 -2.26 6.19 -8.86
N GLN A 72 -3.45 6.48 -9.40
CA GLN A 72 -4.61 6.88 -8.60
C GLN A 72 -4.97 5.78 -7.58
N ALA A 73 -4.99 4.51 -8.02
CA ALA A 73 -5.23 3.39 -7.12
C ALA A 73 -4.11 3.22 -6.09
N ARG A 74 -2.85 3.39 -6.50
CA ARG A 74 -1.67 3.29 -5.63
C ARG A 74 -1.69 4.33 -4.51
N GLN A 75 -2.13 5.55 -4.80
CA GLN A 75 -2.21 6.62 -3.81
C GLN A 75 -3.16 6.28 -2.66
N ALA A 76 -4.29 5.63 -2.96
CA ALA A 76 -5.22 5.13 -1.95
C ALA A 76 -4.60 3.99 -1.10
N GLU A 77 -3.86 3.09 -1.72
CA GLU A 77 -3.17 1.99 -1.02
C GLU A 77 -2.06 2.49 -0.08
N ILE A 78 -1.29 3.49 -0.51
CA ILE A 78 -0.29 4.16 0.34
C ILE A 78 -0.97 4.76 1.57
N ALA A 79 -2.05 5.52 1.38
CA ALA A 79 -2.78 6.12 2.48
C ALA A 79 -3.28 5.05 3.49
N ALA A 80 -3.79 3.93 2.99
CA ALA A 80 -4.22 2.82 3.83
C ALA A 80 -3.04 2.16 4.56
N CYS A 81 -1.91 1.92 3.88
CA CYS A 81 -0.76 1.21 4.43
C CYS A 81 -0.09 1.95 5.58
N PHE A 82 -0.13 3.28 5.57
CA PHE A 82 0.53 4.13 6.57
C PHE A 82 -0.43 4.82 7.55
N ALA A 83 -1.71 4.47 7.55
CA ALA A 83 -2.70 5.09 8.44
C ALA A 83 -2.40 4.87 9.95
N ASN A 84 -1.72 3.79 10.32
CA ASN A 84 -1.45 3.40 11.72
C ASN A 84 0.06 3.16 11.97
N ALA A 85 0.89 4.19 11.78
CA ALA A 85 2.36 4.08 11.77
C ALA A 85 3.05 3.87 13.16
N ASN A 86 2.36 3.31 14.15
CA ASN A 86 2.81 3.36 15.55
C ASN A 86 3.57 2.12 16.06
N GLU A 87 3.95 1.19 15.18
CA GLU A 87 4.67 -0.04 15.57
C GLU A 87 6.09 -0.08 15.00
N GLU A 88 7.02 -0.62 15.79
CA GLU A 88 8.42 -0.85 15.37
C GLU A 88 8.47 -1.63 14.04
N ASP A 89 9.07 -1.00 13.03
CA ASP A 89 9.19 -1.60 11.71
C ASP A 89 10.17 -2.77 11.71
N SER A 90 9.67 -3.94 11.34
CA SER A 90 10.50 -5.10 11.06
C SER A 90 11.49 -4.78 9.92
N PRO A 91 12.71 -5.36 9.90
CA PRO A 91 13.65 -5.22 8.78
C PRO A 91 13.03 -5.50 7.40
N LEU A 92 12.08 -6.44 7.33
CA LEU A 92 11.34 -6.76 6.10
C LEU A 92 10.51 -5.57 5.58
N VAL A 93 9.93 -4.78 6.49
CA VAL A 93 9.20 -3.56 6.13
C VAL A 93 10.18 -2.52 5.59
N ALA A 94 11.34 -2.34 6.22
CA ALA A 94 12.35 -1.41 5.75
C ALA A 94 12.87 -1.78 4.34
N GLU A 95 13.08 -3.06 4.06
CA GLU A 95 13.47 -3.56 2.73
C GLU A 95 12.39 -3.31 1.66
N ALA A 96 11.12 -3.57 2.00
CA ALA A 96 10.00 -3.27 1.11
C ALA A 96 9.92 -1.76 0.80
N LEU A 97 10.12 -0.90 1.80
CA LEU A 97 10.15 0.56 1.62
C LEU A 97 11.31 1.00 0.73
N ALA A 98 12.51 0.45 0.93
CA ALA A 98 13.66 0.75 0.09
C ALA A 98 13.39 0.37 -1.38
N THR A 99 12.77 -0.79 -1.59
CA THR A 99 12.39 -1.27 -2.93
C THR A 99 11.34 -0.36 -3.57
N LEU A 100 10.32 0.08 -2.82
CA LEU A 100 9.33 1.07 -3.28
C LEU A 100 9.97 2.41 -3.68
N ILE A 101 10.89 2.92 -2.85
CA ILE A 101 11.60 4.18 -3.13
C ILE A 101 12.41 4.06 -4.41
N HIS A 102 13.12 2.93 -4.59
CA HIS A 102 13.91 2.68 -5.79
C HIS A 102 13.06 2.66 -7.05
N MET A 103 11.92 1.95 -7.04
CA MET A 103 11.00 1.93 -8.18
C MET A 103 10.37 3.30 -8.45
N ASN A 104 10.03 4.07 -7.41
CA ASN A 104 9.53 5.43 -7.56
C ASN A 104 10.55 6.35 -8.26
N ASP A 105 11.85 6.20 -7.97
CA ASP A 105 12.88 6.97 -8.67
C ASP A 105 12.95 6.57 -10.16
N GLN A 106 12.89 5.27 -10.48
CA GLN A 106 12.85 4.80 -11.87
C GLN A 106 11.64 5.36 -12.63
N ILE A 107 10.43 5.30 -12.05
CA ILE A 107 9.22 5.89 -12.64
C ILE A 107 9.41 7.39 -12.87
N SER A 108 9.95 8.10 -11.87
CA SER A 108 10.19 9.54 -11.96
C SER A 108 11.19 9.90 -13.06
N GLN A 109 12.22 9.07 -13.27
CA GLN A 109 13.16 9.23 -14.39
C GLN A 109 12.46 9.06 -15.73
N LEU A 110 11.63 8.03 -15.90
CA LEU A 110 10.86 7.79 -17.13
C LEU A 110 9.92 8.96 -17.44
N VAL A 111 9.19 9.48 -16.45
CA VAL A 111 8.30 10.64 -16.61
C VAL A 111 9.08 11.89 -17.03
N ARG A 112 10.26 12.14 -16.44
CA ARG A 112 11.11 13.27 -16.83
C ARG A 112 11.58 13.16 -18.27
N THR A 113 12.02 11.98 -18.69
CA THR A 113 12.45 11.70 -20.07
C THR A 113 11.30 11.92 -21.05
N ALA A 114 10.14 11.32 -20.80
CA ALA A 114 8.96 11.46 -21.66
C ALA A 114 8.52 12.92 -21.79
N LYS A 115 8.54 13.69 -20.69
CA LYS A 115 8.24 15.12 -20.72
C LYS A 115 9.22 15.89 -21.60
N ALA A 116 10.52 15.58 -21.53
CA ALA A 116 11.54 16.23 -22.35
C ALA A 116 11.33 15.93 -23.85
N GLU A 117 10.97 14.69 -24.20
CA GLU A 117 10.67 14.28 -25.57
C GLU A 117 9.45 15.02 -26.14
N VAL A 118 8.37 15.15 -25.36
CA VAL A 118 7.18 15.90 -25.77
C VAL A 118 7.52 17.36 -26.06
N VAL A 119 8.27 18.03 -25.16
CA VAL A 119 8.69 19.43 -25.35
C VAL A 119 9.57 19.57 -26.59
N GLN A 120 10.50 18.65 -26.81
CA GLN A 120 11.38 18.69 -27.98
C GLN A 120 10.61 18.48 -29.28
N SER A 121 9.63 17.57 -29.29
CA SER A 121 8.74 17.32 -30.44
C SER A 121 7.85 18.54 -30.74
N GLN A 122 7.38 19.25 -29.74
CA GLN A 122 6.63 20.49 -29.94
C GLN A 122 7.48 21.58 -30.60
N ARG A 123 8.70 21.82 -30.07
CA ARG A 123 9.62 22.81 -30.62
C ARG A 123 10.01 22.52 -32.07
N SER A 124 10.26 21.25 -32.42
CA SER A 124 10.61 20.89 -33.79
C SER A 124 9.45 21.13 -34.76
N ARG A 125 8.21 20.84 -34.35
CA ARG A 125 7.00 21.11 -35.15
C ARG A 125 6.76 22.61 -35.34
N GLU A 126 7.01 23.43 -34.32
CA GLU A 126 6.90 24.88 -34.41
C GLU A 126 7.96 25.45 -35.37
N ALA A 127 9.21 24.99 -35.27
CA ALA A 127 10.28 25.38 -36.19
C ALA A 127 9.95 25.00 -37.64
N GLN A 128 9.43 23.79 -37.88
CA GLN A 128 9.00 23.36 -39.22
C GLN A 128 7.87 24.22 -39.78
N LYS A 129 6.88 24.59 -38.94
CA LYS A 129 5.81 25.51 -39.36
C LYS A 129 6.34 26.89 -39.72
N SER A 130 7.24 27.44 -38.91
CA SER A 130 7.88 28.75 -39.15
C SER A 130 8.64 28.77 -40.47
N VAL A 131 9.44 27.74 -40.74
CA VAL A 131 10.19 27.62 -42.00
C VAL A 131 9.22 27.50 -43.19
N ALA A 132 8.18 26.67 -43.08
CA ALA A 132 7.18 26.53 -44.14
C ALA A 132 6.42 27.84 -44.44
N HIS A 133 6.17 28.69 -43.43
CA HIS A 133 5.55 30.00 -43.64
C HIS A 133 6.52 30.96 -44.35
N GLN A 134 7.80 30.97 -43.98
CA GLN A 134 8.81 31.79 -44.66
C GLN A 134 8.93 31.45 -46.15
N TYR A 135 8.83 30.17 -46.53
CA TYR A 135 8.82 29.78 -47.95
C TYR A 135 7.53 30.15 -48.70
N ARG A 136 6.39 30.26 -48.00
CA ARG A 136 5.11 30.64 -48.59
C ARG A 136 5.00 32.14 -48.84
N ASP A 137 5.57 32.95 -47.95
CA ASP A 137 5.45 34.42 -47.99
C ASP A 137 6.59 35.08 -48.80
N GLY A 138 7.58 34.31 -49.25
CA GLY A 138 8.76 34.77 -50.00
C GLY A 138 8.72 34.57 -51.52
N PHE A 139 7.58 34.15 -52.07
CA PHE A 139 7.28 34.07 -53.51
C PHE A 139 5.95 34.78 -53.80
#